data_AF-A0A6P0TWF3-F1
#
_entry.id   AF-A0A6P0TWF3-F1
#
_cell.length_a   1.000
_cell.length_b   1.000
_cell.length_c   1.000
_cell.angle_alpha   90.00
_cell.angle_beta   90.00
_cell.angle_gamma   90.00
#
_symmetry.space_group_name_H-M   'P 1'
#
loop_
_entity.id
_entity.type
_entity.pdbx_description
1 polymer ?
#
loop_
_entity_poly.entity_id
_entity_poly.type
_entity_poly.pdbx_seq_one_letter_code
_entity_poly.pdbx_strand_id
1 'polypeptide(L)'
;MTASITEQDNPYIIGVPIQKPESFFGREDLFRFIQDNLKQNAKVILLHGQRRIGKSSVLLQVHNFVQLEEFFFVFLSLEGKSRKSVSDVLYEIASEILEYLEDEFELEVDGVMIPSKKEL
;
A
#
# COMPACT_ATOMS: atom_id res chain seq x y z
N MET A 1 -5.22 -27.84 -40.81
CA MET A 1 -5.48 -26.80 -39.79
C MET A 1 -4.40 -26.94 -38.73
N THR A 2 -3.36 -26.12 -38.78
CA THR A 2 -2.26 -26.12 -37.84
C THR A 2 -2.63 -25.22 -36.67
N ALA A 3 -2.79 -25.80 -35.47
CA ALA A 3 -2.97 -25.02 -34.25
C ALA A 3 -1.68 -24.26 -33.95
N SER A 4 -1.73 -22.94 -34.02
CA SER A 4 -0.66 -22.07 -33.55
C SER A 4 -0.61 -22.17 -32.02
N ILE A 5 0.45 -22.79 -31.49
CA ILE A 5 0.76 -22.72 -30.06
C ILE A 5 1.24 -21.28 -29.82
N THR A 6 0.36 -20.43 -29.29
CA THR A 6 0.78 -19.15 -28.73
C THR A 6 1.65 -19.47 -27.53
N GLU A 7 2.93 -19.13 -27.57
CA GLU A 7 3.78 -19.11 -26.38
C GLU A 7 3.10 -18.22 -25.34
N GLN A 8 2.54 -18.85 -24.32
CA GLN A 8 1.98 -18.13 -23.19
C GLN A 8 3.11 -17.97 -22.19
N ASP A 9 3.60 -16.74 -22.06
CA ASP A 9 4.61 -16.40 -21.07
C ASP A 9 4.15 -16.81 -19.68
N ASN A 10 5.10 -17.24 -18.84
CA ASN A 10 4.81 -17.59 -17.45
C ASN A 10 4.18 -16.36 -16.74
N PRO A 11 2.93 -16.46 -16.24
CA PRO A 11 2.26 -15.33 -15.62
C PRO A 11 2.83 -14.97 -14.23
N TYR A 12 3.68 -15.82 -13.65
CA TYR A 12 4.21 -15.64 -12.30
C TYR A 12 5.41 -14.69 -12.28
N ILE A 13 5.25 -13.59 -11.55
CA ILE A 13 6.28 -12.57 -11.34
C ILE A 13 7.01 -12.87 -10.03
N ILE A 14 8.35 -12.83 -10.05
CA ILE A 14 9.20 -13.04 -8.88
C ILE A 14 9.89 -11.76 -8.43
N GLY A 15 10.09 -11.61 -7.12
CA GLY A 15 10.99 -10.61 -6.54
C GLY A 15 10.40 -9.21 -6.34
N VAL A 16 9.40 -8.81 -7.12
CA VAL A 16 8.70 -7.53 -6.96
C VAL A 16 7.31 -7.70 -6.32
N PRO A 17 6.84 -6.73 -5.52
CA PRO A 17 5.45 -6.68 -5.10
C PRO A 17 4.49 -6.61 -6.30
N ILE A 18 3.32 -7.25 -6.19
CA ILE A 18 2.31 -7.23 -7.25
C ILE A 18 1.54 -5.91 -7.21
N GLN A 19 1.62 -5.16 -8.30
CA GLN A 19 0.96 -3.84 -8.44
C GLN A 19 -0.39 -3.94 -9.14
N LYS A 20 -0.53 -4.87 -10.09
CA LYS A 20 -1.74 -5.04 -10.90
C LYS A 20 -2.73 -5.99 -10.20
N PRO A 21 -3.98 -5.55 -9.91
CA PRO A 21 -4.95 -6.38 -9.21
C PRO A 21 -5.28 -7.67 -9.96
N GLU A 22 -5.30 -7.65 -11.29
CA GLU A 22 -5.54 -8.82 -12.14
C GLU A 22 -4.43 -9.88 -12.05
N SER A 23 -3.27 -9.53 -11.51
CA SER A 23 -2.14 -10.44 -11.27
C SER A 23 -2.03 -10.87 -9.80
N PHE A 24 -2.97 -10.45 -8.95
CA PHE A 24 -3.01 -10.79 -7.52
C PHE A 24 -4.07 -11.87 -7.28
N PHE A 25 -3.65 -12.99 -6.69
CA PHE A 25 -4.51 -14.16 -6.52
C PHE A 25 -4.60 -14.60 -5.06
N GLY A 26 -5.82 -14.94 -4.62
CA GLY A 26 -6.10 -15.40 -3.26
C GLY A 26 -6.09 -14.28 -2.23
N ARG A 27 -6.04 -14.66 -0.94
CA ARG A 27 -5.97 -13.75 0.23
C ARG A 27 -7.22 -12.90 0.47
N GLU A 28 -8.37 -13.33 -0.05
CA GLU A 28 -9.67 -12.69 0.17
C GLU A 28 -10.08 -12.72 1.65
N ASP A 29 -9.62 -13.72 2.41
CA ASP A 29 -9.71 -13.76 3.87
C ASP A 29 -8.94 -12.62 4.55
N LEU A 30 -7.76 -12.27 4.05
CA LEU A 30 -6.94 -11.20 4.60
C LEU A 30 -7.54 -9.81 4.33
N PHE A 31 -8.10 -9.58 3.14
CA PHE A 31 -8.80 -8.32 2.85
C PHE A 31 -10.08 -8.18 3.68
N ARG A 32 -10.85 -9.26 3.85
CA ARG A 32 -11.99 -9.27 4.79
C ARG A 32 -11.54 -8.94 6.21
N PHE A 33 -10.46 -9.55 6.68
CA PHE A 33 -9.88 -9.23 7.99
C PHE A 33 -9.51 -7.75 8.12
N ILE A 34 -8.84 -7.17 7.12
CA ILE A 34 -8.49 -5.74 7.13
C ILE A 34 -9.75 -4.88 7.18
N GLN A 35 -10.71 -5.15 6.30
CA GLN A 35 -11.97 -4.40 6.22
C GLN A 35 -12.76 -4.45 7.54
N ASP A 36 -12.88 -5.63 8.14
CA ASP A 36 -13.63 -5.82 9.39
C ASP A 36 -12.98 -5.07 10.57
N ASN A 37 -11.64 -5.02 10.61
CA ASN A 37 -10.91 -4.24 11.61
C ASN A 37 -11.08 -2.73 11.40
N LEU A 38 -11.04 -2.26 10.15
CA LEU A 38 -11.25 -0.85 9.83
C LEU A 38 -12.67 -0.39 10.21
N LYS A 39 -13.69 -1.21 9.91
CA LYS A 39 -15.09 -0.96 10.34
C LYS A 39 -15.25 -0.91 11.86
N GLN A 40 -14.38 -1.62 12.59
CA GLN A 40 -14.32 -1.58 14.06
C GLN A 40 -13.44 -0.45 14.60
N ASN A 41 -13.02 0.50 13.74
CA ASN A 41 -12.15 1.62 14.09
C ASN A 41 -10.79 1.21 14.66
N ALA A 42 -10.27 0.04 14.26
CA ALA A 42 -8.93 -0.39 14.64
C ALA A 42 -7.89 0.65 14.19
N LYS A 43 -7.05 1.11 15.12
CA LYS A 43 -6.00 2.10 14.84
C LYS A 43 -4.71 1.49 14.34
N VAL A 44 -4.49 0.20 14.64
CA VAL A 44 -3.29 -0.54 14.25
C VAL A 44 -3.70 -1.94 13.82
N ILE A 45 -3.29 -2.33 12.63
CA ILE A 45 -3.46 -3.69 12.09
C ILE A 45 -2.05 -4.23 11.77
N LEU A 46 -1.66 -5.33 12.41
CA LEU A 46 -0.33 -5.92 12.22
C LEU A 46 -0.38 -7.10 11.25
N LEU A 47 0.22 -6.93 10.07
CA LEU A 47 0.45 -8.03 9.13
C LEU A 47 1.90 -8.54 9.28
N HIS A 48 2.09 -9.71 9.91
CA HIS A 48 3.40 -10.28 10.16
C HIS A 48 3.60 -11.65 9.49
N GLY A 49 4.86 -12.04 9.29
CA GLY A 49 5.23 -13.33 8.70
C GLY A 49 6.57 -13.29 7.96
N GLN A 50 7.01 -14.42 7.40
CA GLN A 50 8.34 -14.58 6.79
C GLN A 50 8.59 -13.64 5.59
N ARG A 51 9.86 -13.39 5.25
CA ARG A 51 10.23 -12.59 4.05
C ARG A 51 9.71 -13.31 2.79
N ARG A 52 9.24 -12.55 1.79
CA ARG A 52 8.72 -13.04 0.50
C ARG A 52 7.41 -13.85 0.53
N ILE A 53 6.60 -13.75 1.60
CA ILE A 53 5.24 -14.36 1.63
C ILE A 53 4.13 -13.51 0.97
N GLY A 54 4.48 -12.36 0.38
CA GLY A 54 3.53 -11.48 -0.31
C GLY A 54 2.93 -10.33 0.53
N LYS A 55 3.46 -10.00 1.72
CA LYS A 55 2.95 -8.90 2.56
C LYS A 55 2.89 -7.55 1.84
N SER A 56 3.99 -7.15 1.18
CA SER A 56 4.02 -5.88 0.44
C SER A 56 3.03 -5.87 -0.73
N SER A 57 2.85 -7.02 -1.40
CA SER A 57 1.83 -7.15 -2.44
C SER A 57 0.42 -6.98 -1.87
N VAL A 58 0.11 -7.59 -0.73
CA VAL A 58 -1.19 -7.40 -0.06
C VAL A 58 -1.42 -5.91 0.25
N LEU A 59 -0.43 -5.23 0.86
CA LEU A 59 -0.55 -3.81 1.23
C LEU A 59 -0.82 -2.92 0.01
N LEU A 60 -0.12 -3.15 -1.10
CA LEU A 60 -0.35 -2.42 -2.35
C LEU A 60 -1.74 -2.68 -2.93
N GLN A 61 -2.35 -3.83 -2.66
CA GLN A 61 -3.66 -4.20 -3.19
C GLN A 61 -4.83 -3.81 -2.28
N VAL A 62 -4.60 -3.31 -1.05
CA VAL A 62 -5.70 -3.02 -0.11
C VAL A 62 -6.75 -2.10 -0.73
N HIS A 63 -6.34 -1.02 -1.42
CA HIS A 63 -7.27 -0.08 -2.06
C HIS A 63 -8.13 -0.71 -3.17
N ASN A 64 -7.65 -1.77 -3.83
CA ASN A 64 -8.38 -2.46 -4.89
C ASN A 64 -9.44 -3.43 -4.36
N PHE A 65 -9.22 -3.99 -3.16
CA PHE A 65 -10.06 -5.05 -2.60
C PHE A 65 -10.84 -4.66 -1.33
N VAL A 66 -10.51 -3.53 -0.71
CA VAL A 66 -11.21 -2.98 0.46
C VAL A 66 -11.87 -1.66 0.04
N GLN A 67 -13.19 -1.67 -0.09
CA GLN A 67 -13.98 -0.51 -0.48
C GLN A 67 -14.68 0.06 0.75
N LEU A 68 -14.11 1.10 1.33
CA LEU A 68 -14.70 1.88 2.42
C LEU A 68 -14.64 3.35 2.01
N GLU A 69 -15.80 3.98 1.83
CA GLU A 69 -15.90 5.36 1.32
C GLU A 69 -15.29 6.38 2.29
N GLU A 70 -15.20 6.05 3.59
CA GLU A 70 -14.63 6.93 4.61
C GLU A 70 -13.10 6.84 4.76
N PHE A 71 -12.40 6.07 3.90
CA PHE A 71 -10.95 5.87 4.00
C PHE A 71 -10.21 6.20 2.70
N PHE A 72 -9.07 6.90 2.86
CA PHE A 72 -8.01 6.97 1.85
C PHE A 72 -6.90 5.98 2.19
N PHE A 73 -6.43 5.22 1.21
CA PHE A 73 -5.36 4.24 1.39
C PHE A 73 -4.06 4.77 0.79
N VAL A 74 -3.17 5.27 1.64
CA VAL A 74 -1.84 5.75 1.24
C VAL A 74 -0.80 4.65 1.50
N PHE A 75 -0.08 4.24 0.45
CA PHE A 75 1.01 3.28 0.61
C PHE A 75 2.32 4.00 0.92
N LEU A 76 2.97 3.59 2.02
CA LEU A 76 4.24 4.15 2.46
C LEU A 76 5.25 3.03 2.73
N SER A 77 6.47 3.16 2.21
CA SER A 77 7.54 2.18 2.44
C SER A 77 8.60 2.71 3.40
N LEU A 78 8.90 1.93 4.44
CA LEU A 78 10.02 2.16 5.35
C LEU A 78 11.29 1.38 4.93
N GLU A 79 11.26 0.68 3.79
CA GLU A 79 12.43 -0.04 3.29
C GLU A 79 13.58 0.94 3.02
N GLY A 80 14.78 0.62 3.51
CA GLY A 80 15.96 1.48 3.37
C GLY A 80 16.00 2.72 4.27
N LYS A 81 14.97 3.00 5.08
CA LYS A 81 14.91 4.19 5.96
C LYS A 81 15.48 3.95 7.37
N SER A 82 16.16 2.83 7.63
CA SER A 82 16.62 2.43 8.97
C SER A 82 17.69 3.34 9.62
N ARG A 83 18.39 4.16 8.84
CA ARG A 83 19.39 5.12 9.34
C ARG A 83 18.85 6.51 9.58
N LYS A 84 17.57 6.77 9.24
CA LYS A 84 16.94 8.08 9.41
C LYS A 84 16.51 8.28 10.86
N SER A 85 16.49 9.53 11.30
CA SER A 85 15.89 9.87 12.59
C SER A 85 14.37 9.66 12.54
N VAL A 86 13.74 9.52 13.69
CA VAL A 86 12.27 9.46 13.77
C VAL A 86 11.65 10.72 13.15
N SER A 87 12.20 11.90 13.46
CA SER A 87 11.74 13.19 12.91
C SER A 87 11.82 13.23 11.38
N ASP A 88 12.89 12.69 10.78
CA ASP A 88 13.01 12.57 9.33
C ASP A 88 11.96 11.64 8.74
N VAL A 89 11.72 10.48 9.38
CA VAL A 89 10.72 9.50 8.92
C VAL A 89 9.31 10.09 9.01
N LEU A 90 8.97 10.76 10.11
CA LEU A 90 7.66 11.39 10.30
C LEU A 90 7.43 12.52 9.29
N TYR A 91 8.46 13.34 9.04
CA TYR A 91 8.39 14.39 8.02
C TYR A 91 8.15 13.79 6.63
N GLU A 92 8.90 12.75 6.26
CA GLU A 92 8.73 12.07 4.97
C GLU A 92 7.36 11.42 4.83
N ILE A 93 6.86 10.76 5.88
CA ILE A 93 5.51 10.20 5.89
C ILE A 93 4.47 11.31 5.66
N ALA A 94 4.58 12.43 6.36
CA ALA A 94 3.64 13.54 6.20
C ALA A 94 3.69 14.13 4.79
N SER A 95 4.89 14.31 4.22
CA SER A 95 5.07 14.80 2.85
C SER A 95 4.52 13.82 1.81
N GLU A 96 4.85 12.53 1.92
CA GLU A 96 4.36 11.48 1.02
C GLU A 96 2.82 11.35 1.08
N ILE A 97 2.21 11.57 2.26
CA ILE A 97 0.74 11.58 2.39
C ILE A 97 0.12 12.77 1.66
N LEU A 98 0.63 13.99 1.84
CA LEU A 98 0.07 15.17 1.18
C LEU A 98 0.18 15.07 -0.34
N GLU A 99 1.38 14.75 -0.83
CA GLU A 99 1.64 14.58 -2.27
C GLU A 99 0.69 13.53 -2.88
N TYR A 100 0.53 12.38 -2.22
CA TYR A 100 -0.39 11.33 -2.70
C TYR A 100 -1.87 11.77 -2.70
N LEU A 101 -2.28 12.54 -1.70
CA LEU A 101 -3.67 13.03 -1.62
C LEU A 101 -3.97 14.10 -2.68
N GLU A 102 -3.00 14.96 -3.00
CA GLU A 102 -3.09 15.92 -4.10
C GLU A 102 -3.15 15.21 -5.46
N ASP A 103 -2.19 14.31 -5.72
CA ASP A 103 -1.99 13.70 -7.02
C ASP A 103 -3.08 12.70 -7.40
N GLU A 104 -3.53 11.86 -6.45
CA GLU A 104 -4.45 10.75 -6.74
C GLU A 104 -5.91 11.07 -6.45
N PHE A 105 -6.19 12.07 -5.59
CA PHE A 105 -7.55 12.40 -5.18
C PHE A 105 -7.97 13.85 -5.50
N GLU A 106 -7.10 14.64 -6.12
CA GLU A 106 -7.34 16.05 -6.47
C GLU A 106 -7.86 16.87 -5.27
N LEU A 107 -7.41 16.51 -4.06
CA LEU A 107 -7.84 17.19 -2.85
C LEU A 107 -7.04 18.47 -2.66
N GLU A 108 -7.73 19.60 -2.52
CA GLU A 108 -7.12 20.84 -2.04
C GLU A 108 -6.71 20.67 -0.56
N VAL A 109 -5.44 20.36 -0.32
CA VAL A 109 -4.82 20.35 1.01
C VAL A 109 -4.19 21.71 1.38
N ASP A 110 -4.64 22.77 0.71
CA ASP A 110 -4.23 24.15 0.96
C ASP A 110 -4.46 24.52 2.44
N GLY A 111 -3.36 24.81 3.14
CA GLY A 111 -3.37 25.18 4.56
C GLY A 111 -2.94 24.07 5.53
N VAL A 112 -2.68 22.84 5.06
CA VAL A 112 -2.03 21.82 5.88
C VAL A 112 -0.53 22.11 5.96
N MET A 113 -0.08 22.59 7.13
CA MET A 113 1.33 22.86 7.37
C MET A 113 2.01 21.64 7.99
N ILE A 114 2.97 21.04 7.28
CA ILE A 114 3.84 20.01 7.86
C ILE A 114 4.81 20.70 8.84
N PRO A 115 4.87 20.27 10.12
CA PRO A 115 5.86 20.80 11.06
C PRO A 115 7.29 20.60 10.54
N SER A 116 8.20 21.50 10.91
CA SER A 116 9.60 21.32 10.52
C SER A 116 10.18 20.08 11.20
N LYS A 117 11.22 19.50 10.59
CA LYS A 117 11.95 18.35 11.16
C LYS A 117 12.50 18.57 12.57
N LYS A 118 12.66 19.82 13.00
CA LYS A 118 13.14 20.17 14.36
C LYS A 118 12.02 20.17 15.40
N GLU A 119 10.77 20.25 14.95
CA GLU A 119 9.56 20.31 15.79
C GLU A 119 8.90 18.93 15.94
N LEU A 120 9.39 17.91 15.22
CA LEU A 120 8.99 16.50 15.28
C LEU A 120 9.97 15.68 16.11
#